data_AF-A0A919ZBJ8-F1
#
_entry.id   AF-A0A919ZBJ8-F1
#
_cell.length_a   1.000
_cell.length_b   1.000
_cell.length_c   1.000
_cell.angle_alpha   90.00
_cell.angle_beta   90.00
_cell.angle_gamma   90.00
#
_symmetry.space_group_name_H-M   'P 1'
#
loop_
_entity.id
_entity.type
_entity.pdbx_description
1 polymer ?
#
loop_
_entity_poly.entity_id
_entity_poly.type
_entity_poly.pdbx_seq_one_letter_code
_entity_poly.pdbx_strand_id
1 'polypeptide(L)'
;MNKKMRRKRSGLLAGALLLAMLAPGTASAQSQEVTVRLPSFAVTVDGQPIDSTQLKYPVLVYRDITYFPMTWNVGQGMGLRTQWDAETGLAVDALAEEKTELAMEQGGGFQTGKSYRANVAAFPVRVNAETIDNGSEPYPLLEFQGITYFPMTWRFTNDSFRWETSWSSETGFAIRTAQHPFFDTVVYDDEAYLYTPELNGRGMYRLPKSLAGLPAYLQENEADAIWKAREQRSEQTNPDRGQELERKDDKLLFRGTELLSLEPYFEKNRAYALRNPEQPVEEKGVFYRSSYVPVDDKTSVLAVTVYYLTFIPGPYTPHETQLFVIRDGKAEKLEGFDQDLAGYARGEGGVWLWSYAPKEMRASNADQRGRVLWLADDGSSTLIGGDRPEQQVEMLAPLGREAVARLYVLMDRETAKEGFFRVGADGSLHKIADLPADGELRYWMPSAYADGRSVYAIGVNGVTEVMSGNSAAWWDYELYRAKAGSK
;
A
#
# COMPACT_ATOMS: atom_id res chain seq x y z
N MET A 1 -83.56 35.13 -42.19
CA MET A 1 -83.93 34.87 -43.59
C MET A 1 -83.83 36.19 -44.35
N ASN A 2 -83.15 36.23 -45.51
CA ASN A 2 -82.99 37.40 -46.40
C ASN A 2 -82.13 38.56 -45.86
N LYS A 3 -81.37 39.34 -46.64
CA LYS A 3 -80.82 39.23 -48.00
C LYS A 3 -79.76 40.35 -48.10
N LYS A 4 -78.63 40.01 -48.70
CA LYS A 4 -77.70 40.83 -49.50
C LYS A 4 -77.91 42.37 -49.58
N MET A 5 -76.80 43.05 -49.23
CA MET A 5 -76.03 44.05 -50.00
C MET A 5 -76.72 45.34 -50.55
N ARG A 6 -76.13 46.49 -50.20
CA ARG A 6 -75.25 47.34 -51.06
C ARG A 6 -74.95 48.68 -50.33
N ARG A 7 -73.67 48.98 -50.03
CA ARG A 7 -72.77 49.98 -50.69
C ARG A 7 -73.34 51.42 -50.68
N LYS A 8 -72.71 52.50 -50.17
CA LYS A 8 -71.28 52.91 -50.18
C LYS A 8 -71.07 54.17 -49.29
N ARG A 9 -69.85 54.25 -48.70
CA ARG A 9 -68.96 55.42 -48.42
C ARG A 9 -69.40 56.50 -47.40
N SER A 10 -68.60 56.69 -46.34
CA SER A 10 -67.58 57.77 -46.17
C SER A 10 -67.09 57.88 -44.71
N GLY A 11 -65.78 58.13 -44.49
CA GLY A 11 -65.28 58.88 -43.31
C GLY A 11 -64.38 58.16 -42.28
N LEU A 12 -63.05 58.24 -42.52
CA LEU A 12 -61.88 58.42 -41.62
C LEU A 12 -61.76 57.88 -40.16
N LEU A 13 -60.47 57.56 -39.84
CA LEU A 13 -59.76 57.40 -38.55
C LEU A 13 -59.98 56.06 -37.81
N ALA A 14 -58.98 55.33 -37.29
CA ALA A 14 -57.54 55.51 -37.09
C ALA A 14 -56.88 54.11 -37.01
N GLY A 15 -55.65 53.95 -37.52
CA GLY A 15 -54.49 53.57 -36.69
C GLY A 15 -54.12 52.08 -36.76
N ALA A 16 -53.16 51.74 -37.62
CA ALA A 16 -52.50 50.43 -37.67
C ALA A 16 -51.01 50.59 -37.36
N LEU A 17 -50.47 49.81 -36.42
CA LEU A 17 -49.05 49.45 -36.29
C LEU A 17 -48.96 48.22 -35.35
N LEU A 18 -48.82 47.00 -35.87
CA LEU A 18 -47.60 46.28 -36.29
C LEU A 18 -46.85 45.57 -35.14
N LEU A 19 -46.85 44.24 -35.23
CA LEU A 19 -46.03 43.29 -34.49
C LEU A 19 -44.54 43.62 -34.60
N ALA A 20 -43.82 43.54 -33.48
CA ALA A 20 -42.39 43.22 -33.46
C ALA A 20 -42.13 42.13 -32.41
N MET A 21 -41.36 41.14 -32.84
CA MET A 21 -41.00 39.91 -32.14
C MET A 21 -40.22 40.18 -30.85
N LEU A 22 -40.62 39.54 -29.76
CA LEU A 22 -39.76 39.29 -28.60
C LEU A 22 -39.12 37.91 -28.79
N ALA A 23 -37.93 37.89 -29.38
CA ALA A 23 -37.03 36.76 -29.18
C ALA A 23 -36.36 36.95 -27.81
N PRO A 24 -36.31 35.92 -26.94
CA PRO A 24 -35.48 35.98 -25.74
C PRO A 24 -34.02 35.99 -26.17
N GLY A 25 -33.32 37.09 -25.93
CA GLY A 25 -31.87 37.14 -26.04
C GLY A 25 -31.26 36.27 -24.95
N THR A 26 -30.46 35.28 -25.33
CA THR A 26 -29.55 34.60 -24.41
C THR A 26 -28.48 35.61 -23.97
N ALA A 27 -28.58 36.08 -22.74
CA ALA A 27 -27.50 36.82 -22.11
C ALA A 27 -26.32 35.86 -21.90
N SER A 28 -25.28 35.97 -22.71
CA SER A 28 -23.99 35.35 -22.42
C SER A 28 -23.40 36.08 -21.22
N ALA A 29 -23.19 35.37 -20.11
CA ALA A 29 -22.46 35.91 -18.96
C ALA A 29 -21.07 36.33 -19.44
N GLN A 30 -20.73 37.62 -19.27
CA GLN A 30 -19.43 38.13 -19.66
C GLN A 30 -18.36 37.50 -18.77
N SER A 31 -17.56 36.59 -19.33
CA SER A 31 -16.48 35.93 -18.61
C SER A 31 -15.46 36.95 -18.12
N GLN A 32 -15.10 36.89 -16.84
CA GLN A 32 -14.12 37.81 -16.24
C GLN A 32 -12.73 37.57 -16.83
N GLU A 33 -12.14 38.58 -17.49
CA GLU A 33 -10.77 38.48 -18.01
C GLU A 33 -9.73 38.64 -16.89
N VAL A 34 -8.69 37.82 -16.91
CA VAL A 34 -7.57 37.84 -15.96
C VAL A 34 -6.23 37.87 -16.69
N THR A 35 -5.19 38.33 -15.99
CA THR A 35 -3.82 38.32 -16.50
C THR A 35 -3.06 37.12 -15.96
N VAL A 36 -2.44 36.35 -16.85
CA VAL A 36 -1.63 35.15 -16.53
C VAL A 36 -0.22 35.30 -17.07
N ARG A 37 0.71 34.47 -16.60
CA ARG A 37 2.10 34.41 -17.05
C ARG A 37 2.56 32.95 -17.17
N LEU A 38 3.69 32.73 -17.82
CA LEU A 38 4.40 31.45 -17.69
C LEU A 38 5.07 31.39 -16.30
N PRO A 39 5.23 30.19 -15.71
CA PRO A 39 6.04 30.00 -14.52
C PRO A 39 7.45 30.57 -14.71
N SER A 40 7.94 31.30 -13.71
CA SER A 40 9.35 31.74 -13.64
C SER A 40 10.24 30.75 -12.89
N PHE A 41 9.71 29.56 -12.61
CA PHE A 41 10.33 28.47 -11.86
C PHE A 41 10.13 27.16 -12.64
N ALA A 42 10.98 26.17 -12.37
CA ALA A 42 10.84 24.85 -12.96
C ALA A 42 9.54 24.18 -12.52
N VAL A 43 8.91 23.44 -13.43
CA VAL A 43 7.72 22.65 -13.14
C VAL A 43 8.00 21.20 -13.54
N THR A 44 7.74 20.26 -12.64
CA THR A 44 7.88 18.83 -12.90
C THR A 44 6.61 18.08 -12.53
N VAL A 45 6.24 17.07 -13.31
CA VAL A 45 5.16 16.13 -12.99
C VAL A 45 5.73 14.72 -13.07
N ASP A 46 5.62 13.93 -12.00
CA ASP A 46 6.18 12.58 -11.94
C ASP A 46 7.65 12.55 -12.40
N GLY A 47 8.45 13.52 -11.93
CA GLY A 47 9.87 13.68 -12.29
C GLY A 47 10.14 14.20 -13.71
N GLN A 48 9.14 14.29 -14.58
CA GLN A 48 9.27 14.81 -15.93
C GLN A 48 9.26 16.35 -15.94
N PRO A 49 10.31 17.02 -16.45
CA PRO A 49 10.33 18.48 -16.56
C PRO A 49 9.40 18.98 -17.66
N ILE A 50 8.72 20.09 -17.38
CA ILE A 50 7.78 20.75 -18.31
C ILE A 50 8.39 22.05 -18.84
N ASP A 51 8.68 22.09 -20.14
CA ASP A 51 9.10 23.33 -20.83
C ASP A 51 7.90 24.01 -21.51
N SER A 52 7.24 24.90 -20.76
CA SER A 52 6.09 25.68 -21.24
C SER A 52 6.37 26.56 -22.47
N THR A 53 7.62 26.84 -22.84
CA THR A 53 7.91 27.74 -23.96
C THR A 53 7.62 27.10 -25.32
N GLN A 54 7.71 25.77 -25.40
CA GLN A 54 7.50 24.98 -26.62
C GLN A 54 6.09 24.38 -26.72
N LEU A 55 5.31 24.45 -25.65
CA LEU A 55 3.98 23.84 -25.58
C LEU A 55 2.93 24.67 -26.28
N LYS A 56 2.06 24.00 -27.04
CA LYS A 56 0.84 24.58 -27.61
C LYS A 56 -0.09 25.10 -26.51
N TYR A 57 -0.21 24.35 -25.41
CA TYR A 57 -0.95 24.73 -24.22
C TYR A 57 0.03 24.77 -23.03
N PRO A 58 0.61 25.94 -22.70
CA PRO A 58 1.66 26.04 -21.68
C PRO A 58 1.06 25.95 -20.28
N VAL A 59 1.83 25.52 -19.28
CA VAL A 59 1.47 25.73 -17.87
C VAL A 59 1.46 27.23 -17.60
N LEU A 60 0.48 27.70 -16.82
CA LEU A 60 0.28 29.11 -16.49
C LEU A 60 0.44 29.37 -14.99
N VAL A 61 0.67 30.63 -14.64
CA VAL A 61 0.59 31.15 -13.26
C VAL A 61 -0.42 32.29 -13.21
N TYR A 62 -1.35 32.18 -12.26
CA TYR A 62 -2.31 33.23 -11.90
C TYR A 62 -2.40 33.35 -10.39
N ARG A 63 -2.20 34.55 -9.86
CA ARG A 63 -2.13 34.83 -8.40
C ARG A 63 -1.21 33.84 -7.67
N ASP A 64 -0.02 33.63 -8.24
CA ASP A 64 1.02 32.74 -7.71
C ASP A 64 0.64 31.26 -7.60
N ILE A 65 -0.49 30.84 -8.19
CA ILE A 65 -0.88 29.44 -8.34
C ILE A 65 -0.58 28.97 -9.76
N THR A 66 -0.04 27.76 -9.87
CA THR A 66 0.24 27.06 -11.13
C THR A 66 -1.04 26.43 -11.69
N TYR A 67 -1.27 26.55 -12.99
CA TYR A 67 -2.45 26.02 -13.69
C TYR A 67 -2.02 25.10 -14.84
N PHE A 68 -2.61 23.92 -14.88
CA PHE A 68 -2.36 22.94 -15.95
C PHE A 68 -3.50 22.91 -16.97
N PRO A 69 -3.21 22.78 -18.26
CA PRO A 69 -4.24 22.63 -19.28
C PRO A 69 -4.90 21.26 -19.18
N MET A 70 -6.23 21.19 -19.10
CA MET A 70 -6.99 19.93 -19.04
C MET A 70 -7.32 19.40 -20.43
N THR A 71 -6.30 19.20 -21.25
CA THR A 71 -6.47 18.43 -22.50
C THR A 71 -6.68 16.95 -22.18
N TRP A 72 -7.10 16.16 -23.17
CA TRP A 72 -7.19 14.70 -23.01
C TRP A 72 -5.85 14.12 -22.53
N ASN A 73 -4.73 14.49 -23.18
CA ASN A 73 -3.41 13.88 -22.91
C ASN A 73 -2.88 14.25 -21.54
N VAL A 74 -3.06 15.50 -21.13
CA VAL A 74 -2.65 15.95 -19.79
C VAL A 74 -3.52 15.29 -18.73
N GLY A 75 -4.84 15.21 -18.93
CA GLY A 75 -5.73 14.50 -18.02
C GLY A 75 -5.24 13.06 -17.81
N GLN A 76 -5.04 12.31 -18.88
CA GLN A 76 -4.69 10.89 -18.82
C GLN A 76 -3.26 10.64 -18.33
N GLY A 77 -2.33 11.54 -18.62
CA GLY A 77 -0.98 11.53 -18.05
C GLY A 77 -0.94 11.81 -16.56
N MET A 78 -1.89 12.61 -16.07
CA MET A 78 -2.00 12.95 -14.65
C MET A 78 -2.95 12.02 -13.87
N GLY A 79 -3.52 10.99 -14.51
CA GLY A 79 -4.49 10.10 -13.86
C GLY A 79 -5.86 10.76 -13.65
N LEU A 80 -6.31 11.61 -14.57
CA LEU A 80 -7.62 12.25 -14.60
C LEU A 80 -8.42 11.91 -15.86
N ARG A 81 -9.72 11.71 -15.68
CA ARG A 81 -10.69 11.57 -16.76
C ARG A 81 -11.31 12.93 -16.99
N THR A 82 -11.08 13.50 -18.16
CA THR A 82 -11.70 14.76 -18.57
C THR A 82 -12.84 14.47 -19.55
N GLN A 83 -14.01 15.00 -19.26
CA GLN A 83 -15.18 14.92 -20.13
C GLN A 83 -15.74 16.33 -20.32
N TRP A 84 -16.06 16.66 -21.56
CA TRP A 84 -16.66 17.93 -21.92
C TRP A 84 -17.98 17.70 -22.62
N ASP A 85 -19.02 18.40 -22.16
CA ASP A 85 -20.32 18.44 -22.79
C ASP A 85 -20.86 19.87 -22.80
N ALA A 86 -21.58 20.23 -23.87
CA ALA A 86 -22.03 21.60 -24.06
C ALA A 86 -23.12 22.03 -23.07
N GLU A 87 -23.91 21.08 -22.55
CA GLU A 87 -25.00 21.33 -21.61
C GLU A 87 -24.53 21.22 -20.16
N THR A 88 -23.71 20.21 -19.87
CA THR A 88 -23.28 19.87 -18.50
C THR A 88 -21.87 20.34 -18.13
N GLY A 89 -21.12 20.92 -19.08
CA GLY A 89 -19.83 21.56 -18.86
C GLY A 89 -18.66 20.58 -18.73
N LEU A 90 -17.68 20.93 -17.89
CA LEU A 90 -16.48 20.12 -17.65
C LEU A 90 -16.70 19.18 -16.47
N ALA A 91 -16.44 17.89 -16.66
CA ALA A 91 -16.25 16.94 -15.58
C ALA A 91 -14.80 16.45 -15.55
N VAL A 92 -14.20 16.47 -14.36
CA VAL A 92 -12.86 15.96 -14.07
C VAL A 92 -12.95 14.96 -12.92
N ASP A 93 -12.71 13.69 -13.21
CA ASP A 93 -12.72 12.64 -12.19
C ASP A 93 -11.33 12.01 -12.07
N ALA A 94 -10.92 11.64 -10.87
CA ALA A 94 -9.73 10.81 -10.69
C ALA A 94 -9.92 9.48 -11.46
N LEU A 95 -8.94 9.10 -12.28
CA LEU A 95 -8.94 7.81 -12.97
C LEU A 95 -8.60 6.70 -11.99
N ALA A 96 -9.45 5.67 -11.95
CA ALA A 96 -9.13 4.39 -11.32
C ALA A 96 -8.43 3.40 -12.29
N GLU A 97 -8.25 3.80 -13.55
CA GLU A 97 -7.69 2.99 -14.64
C GLU A 97 -6.22 3.33 -14.92
N GLU A 98 -5.62 2.60 -15.87
CA GLU A 98 -4.23 2.75 -16.30
C GLU A 98 -3.97 4.15 -16.88
N LYS A 99 -3.21 4.97 -16.14
CA LYS A 99 -2.73 6.26 -16.63
C LYS A 99 -1.64 6.07 -17.70
N THR A 100 -1.42 7.10 -18.49
CA THR A 100 -0.36 7.09 -19.52
C THR A 100 0.84 7.93 -19.07
N GLU A 101 1.95 7.85 -19.80
CA GLU A 101 3.05 8.80 -19.62
C GLU A 101 2.57 10.21 -20.01
N LEU A 102 2.96 11.24 -19.24
CA LEU A 102 2.50 12.60 -19.48
C LEU A 102 3.01 13.12 -20.83
N ALA A 103 2.06 13.39 -21.73
CA ALA A 103 2.32 13.94 -23.04
C ALA A 103 1.69 15.34 -23.17
N MET A 104 2.52 16.37 -23.16
CA MET A 104 2.10 17.76 -23.39
C MET A 104 2.11 18.07 -24.90
N GLU A 105 1.07 18.74 -25.41
CA GLU A 105 1.00 19.11 -26.83
C GLU A 105 2.08 20.15 -27.22
N GLN A 106 2.89 19.82 -28.22
CA GLN A 106 3.99 20.66 -28.73
C GLN A 106 3.54 21.63 -29.83
N GLY A 107 4.40 22.59 -30.18
CA GLY A 107 4.21 23.50 -31.31
C GLY A 107 3.68 24.89 -30.91
N GLY A 108 3.95 25.31 -29.68
CA GLY A 108 3.71 26.67 -29.21
C GLY A 108 4.88 27.62 -29.46
N GLY A 109 4.86 28.76 -28.79
CA GLY A 109 5.89 29.80 -28.92
C GLY A 109 5.75 30.90 -27.87
N PHE A 110 5.57 30.50 -26.61
CA PHE A 110 5.35 31.43 -25.51
C PHE A 110 6.67 31.92 -24.93
N GLN A 111 6.68 33.17 -24.48
CA GLN A 111 7.85 33.84 -23.92
C GLN A 111 7.72 34.02 -22.42
N THR A 112 8.77 33.63 -21.69
CA THR A 112 8.95 33.90 -20.27
C THR A 112 8.97 35.41 -20.01
N GLY A 113 8.40 35.85 -18.89
CA GLY A 113 8.33 37.27 -18.52
C GLY A 113 7.24 38.08 -19.22
N LYS A 114 6.57 37.53 -20.24
CA LYS A 114 5.38 38.13 -20.84
C LYS A 114 4.11 37.76 -20.07
N SER A 115 3.14 38.67 -20.14
CA SER A 115 1.78 38.46 -19.65
C SER A 115 0.82 38.16 -20.80
N TYR A 116 -0.16 37.30 -20.52
CA TYR A 116 -1.21 36.87 -21.43
C TYR A 116 -2.57 37.09 -20.77
N ARG A 117 -3.63 36.99 -21.57
CA ARG A 117 -5.03 37.12 -21.13
C ARG A 117 -5.71 35.77 -21.16
N ALA A 118 -6.36 35.42 -20.06
CA ALA A 118 -7.24 34.26 -19.93
C ALA A 118 -8.59 34.74 -19.39
N ASN A 119 -9.62 33.91 -19.49
CA ASN A 119 -10.94 34.21 -18.93
C ASN A 119 -11.23 33.28 -17.76
N VAL A 120 -12.04 33.71 -16.80
CA VAL A 120 -12.64 32.79 -15.84
C VAL A 120 -13.65 31.91 -16.57
N ALA A 121 -13.54 30.59 -16.41
CA ALA A 121 -14.48 29.63 -16.98
C ALA A 121 -15.90 29.88 -16.41
N ALA A 122 -16.87 30.07 -17.30
CA ALA A 122 -18.25 30.45 -16.95
C ALA A 122 -19.27 29.32 -17.16
N PHE A 123 -18.80 28.09 -17.34
CA PHE A 123 -19.61 26.89 -17.53
C PHE A 123 -19.64 26.03 -16.24
N PRO A 124 -20.61 25.12 -16.09
CA PRO A 124 -20.64 24.20 -14.96
C PRO A 124 -19.39 23.32 -14.90
N VAL A 125 -18.86 23.12 -13.69
CA VAL A 125 -17.68 22.28 -13.45
C VAL A 125 -18.03 21.23 -12.40
N ARG A 126 -17.61 19.99 -12.64
CA ARG A 126 -17.66 18.90 -11.68
C ARG A 126 -16.29 18.29 -11.45
N VAL A 127 -15.97 18.03 -10.19
CA VAL A 127 -14.73 17.36 -9.78
C VAL A 127 -15.10 16.17 -8.89
N ASN A 128 -14.75 14.95 -9.29
CA ASN A 128 -15.15 13.72 -8.58
C ASN A 128 -16.66 13.68 -8.26
N ALA A 129 -17.50 13.95 -9.26
CA ALA A 129 -18.96 14.14 -9.15
C ALA A 129 -19.46 15.31 -8.26
N GLU A 130 -18.58 16.07 -7.59
CA GLU A 130 -18.95 17.26 -6.82
C GLU A 130 -19.06 18.49 -7.75
N THR A 131 -20.16 19.23 -7.65
CA THR A 131 -20.33 20.49 -8.40
C THR A 131 -19.48 21.60 -7.79
N ILE A 132 -18.69 22.28 -8.61
CA ILE A 132 -17.83 23.39 -8.21
C ILE A 132 -18.48 24.72 -8.58
N ASP A 133 -18.63 25.61 -7.60
CA ASP A 133 -18.98 27.01 -7.85
C ASP A 133 -17.73 27.80 -8.24
N ASN A 134 -17.36 27.69 -9.52
CA ASN A 134 -16.11 28.25 -10.03
C ASN A 134 -16.01 29.77 -9.84
N GLY A 135 -17.13 30.51 -9.89
CA GLY A 135 -17.13 31.97 -9.73
C GLY A 135 -16.77 32.42 -8.33
N SER A 136 -16.96 31.56 -7.34
CA SER A 136 -16.66 31.82 -5.92
C SER A 136 -15.29 31.29 -5.48
N GLU A 137 -14.59 30.54 -6.34
CA GLU A 137 -13.25 30.03 -6.03
C GLU A 137 -12.23 31.18 -5.96
N PRO A 138 -11.33 31.20 -4.95
CA PRO A 138 -10.22 32.16 -4.90
C PRO A 138 -9.29 32.07 -6.11
N TYR A 139 -9.18 30.84 -6.64
CA TYR A 139 -8.39 30.42 -7.77
C TYR A 139 -9.31 29.67 -8.75
N PRO A 140 -10.12 30.39 -9.54
CA PRO A 140 -11.09 29.77 -10.43
C PRO A 140 -10.40 29.09 -11.61
N LEU A 141 -11.01 28.04 -12.15
CA LEU A 141 -10.63 27.48 -13.44
C LEU A 141 -10.67 28.56 -14.52
N LEU A 142 -9.66 28.54 -15.39
CA LEU A 142 -9.47 29.53 -16.43
C LEU A 142 -9.70 28.92 -17.82
N GLU A 143 -10.07 29.74 -18.78
CA GLU A 143 -10.10 29.43 -20.20
C GLU A 143 -8.98 30.18 -20.90
N PHE A 144 -8.09 29.44 -21.56
CA PHE A 144 -6.98 30.00 -22.33
C PHE A 144 -6.79 29.20 -23.61
N GLN A 145 -6.83 29.88 -24.75
CA GLN A 145 -6.75 29.26 -26.09
C GLN A 145 -7.77 28.14 -26.34
N GLY A 146 -8.97 28.27 -25.75
CA GLY A 146 -10.06 27.30 -25.89
C GLY A 146 -9.85 26.00 -25.11
N ILE A 147 -8.96 26.02 -24.11
CA ILE A 147 -8.73 24.91 -23.18
C ILE A 147 -8.98 25.41 -21.76
N THR A 148 -9.59 24.55 -20.94
CA THR A 148 -9.76 24.80 -19.52
C THR A 148 -8.47 24.52 -18.76
N TYR A 149 -8.12 25.42 -17.87
CA TYR A 149 -6.92 25.41 -17.05
C TYR A 149 -7.28 25.20 -15.60
N PHE A 150 -6.71 24.16 -15.02
CA PHE A 150 -7.05 23.68 -13.71
C PHE A 150 -6.05 24.19 -12.67
N PRO A 151 -6.51 24.83 -11.57
CA PRO A 151 -5.63 25.35 -10.52
C PRO A 151 -5.02 24.21 -9.69
N MET A 152 -3.70 24.20 -9.55
CA MET A 152 -2.98 23.24 -8.69
C MET A 152 -2.98 23.69 -7.23
N THR A 153 -4.16 23.88 -6.66
CA THR A 153 -4.34 24.21 -5.23
C THR A 153 -4.40 22.92 -4.39
N TRP A 154 -4.07 23.02 -3.10
CA TRP A 154 -4.14 21.89 -2.16
C TRP A 154 -5.50 21.18 -2.18
N ARG A 155 -6.60 21.95 -2.24
CA ARG A 155 -7.98 21.42 -2.33
C ARG A 155 -8.14 20.42 -3.47
N PHE A 156 -7.56 20.72 -4.62
CA PHE A 156 -7.70 19.85 -5.77
C PHE A 156 -6.62 18.79 -5.81
N THR A 157 -5.35 19.17 -5.69
CA THR A 157 -4.24 18.22 -5.80
C THR A 157 -4.30 17.20 -4.67
N ASN A 158 -4.32 17.64 -3.41
CA ASN A 158 -4.30 16.74 -2.25
C ASN A 158 -5.69 16.20 -1.91
N ASP A 159 -6.69 17.07 -1.69
CA ASP A 159 -7.95 16.63 -1.11
C ASP A 159 -8.83 15.88 -2.13
N SER A 160 -8.82 16.33 -3.39
CA SER A 160 -9.63 15.74 -4.46
C SER A 160 -8.90 14.61 -5.20
N PHE A 161 -7.62 14.77 -5.54
CA PHE A 161 -6.89 13.81 -6.40
C PHE A 161 -5.84 12.98 -5.67
N ARG A 162 -5.58 13.23 -4.39
CA ARG A 162 -4.55 12.53 -3.58
C ARG A 162 -3.14 12.61 -4.19
N TRP A 163 -2.86 13.70 -4.90
CA TRP A 163 -1.53 14.02 -5.39
C TRP A 163 -0.73 14.73 -4.32
N GLU A 164 0.58 14.50 -4.37
CA GLU A 164 1.54 15.25 -3.57
C GLU A 164 2.05 16.43 -4.38
N THR A 165 2.24 17.56 -3.70
CA THR A 165 2.87 18.74 -4.28
C THR A 165 4.00 19.21 -3.39
N SER A 166 5.08 19.68 -3.99
CA SER A 166 6.20 20.29 -3.26
C SER A 166 6.69 21.52 -3.99
N TRP A 167 7.26 22.44 -3.22
CA TRP A 167 7.91 23.63 -3.75
C TRP A 167 9.26 23.81 -3.06
N SER A 168 10.29 24.13 -3.84
CA SER A 168 11.53 24.69 -3.32
C SER A 168 12.06 25.77 -4.26
N SER A 169 12.90 26.67 -3.74
CA SER A 169 13.56 27.67 -4.57
C SER A 169 14.58 27.06 -5.56
N GLU A 170 15.05 25.85 -5.30
CA GLU A 170 16.08 25.19 -6.10
C GLU A 170 15.47 24.35 -7.22
N THR A 171 14.41 23.60 -6.92
CA THR A 171 13.77 22.63 -7.83
C THR A 171 12.44 23.11 -8.41
N GLY A 172 11.90 24.23 -7.95
CA GLY A 172 10.64 24.77 -8.41
C GLY A 172 9.42 24.02 -7.86
N PHE A 173 8.35 23.94 -8.65
CA PHE A 173 7.09 23.30 -8.28
C PHE A 173 7.00 21.88 -8.84
N ALA A 174 6.80 20.90 -7.98
CA ALA A 174 6.69 19.50 -8.38
C ALA A 174 5.33 18.92 -7.99
N ILE A 175 4.76 18.13 -8.90
CA ILE A 175 3.57 17.31 -8.67
C ILE A 175 4.00 15.85 -8.76
N ARG A 176 3.61 15.05 -7.77
CA ARG A 176 3.63 13.58 -7.85
C ARG A 176 2.19 13.11 -7.82
N THR A 177 1.74 12.54 -8.94
CA THR A 177 0.38 12.02 -9.08
C THR A 177 0.23 10.71 -8.31
N ALA A 178 -1.01 10.32 -8.02
CA ALA A 178 -1.28 9.03 -7.41
C ALA A 178 -0.80 7.91 -8.32
N GLN A 179 -0.16 6.89 -7.73
CA GLN A 179 0.41 5.76 -8.46
C GLN A 179 -0.41 4.49 -8.20
N HIS A 180 -0.73 3.74 -9.25
CA HIS A 180 -1.29 2.41 -9.09
C HIS A 180 -0.22 1.42 -8.59
N PRO A 181 -0.38 0.77 -7.42
CA PRO A 181 0.62 -0.16 -6.90
C PRO A 181 0.60 -1.48 -7.68
N PHE A 182 1.75 -1.86 -8.24
CA PHE A 182 1.98 -3.12 -8.95
C PHE A 182 2.76 -4.15 -8.13
N PHE A 183 3.62 -3.72 -7.20
CA PHE A 183 4.41 -4.65 -6.39
C PHE A 183 3.72 -4.99 -5.08
N ASP A 184 3.64 -6.28 -4.76
CA ASP A 184 3.22 -6.76 -3.44
C ASP A 184 4.35 -6.71 -2.40
N THR A 185 5.15 -7.77 -2.35
CA THR A 185 6.35 -7.89 -1.51
C THR A 185 7.37 -8.72 -2.28
N VAL A 186 8.66 -8.52 -2.00
CA VAL A 186 9.65 -9.51 -2.46
C VAL A 186 9.37 -10.83 -1.74
N VAL A 187 9.29 -11.91 -2.52
CA VAL A 187 8.97 -13.27 -2.04
C VAL A 187 10.09 -14.27 -2.31
N TYR A 188 11.01 -13.92 -3.20
CA TYR A 188 12.14 -14.75 -3.61
C TYR A 188 13.25 -13.89 -4.20
N ASP A 189 14.45 -14.45 -4.22
CA ASP A 189 15.62 -13.86 -4.86
C ASP A 189 16.56 -14.95 -5.40
N ASP A 190 17.37 -14.60 -6.40
CA ASP A 190 18.51 -15.40 -6.84
C ASP A 190 19.81 -14.57 -6.80
N GLU A 191 20.86 -15.02 -7.46
CA GLU A 191 22.14 -14.32 -7.48
C GLU A 191 22.03 -12.86 -7.98
N ALA A 192 21.15 -12.58 -8.94
CA ALA A 192 21.08 -11.31 -9.65
C ALA A 192 19.76 -10.55 -9.45
N TYR A 193 18.68 -11.23 -9.08
CA TYR A 193 17.33 -10.68 -9.13
C TYR A 193 16.54 -10.85 -7.83
N LEU A 194 15.63 -9.90 -7.62
CA LEU A 194 14.53 -9.97 -6.67
C LEU A 194 13.24 -10.24 -7.44
N TYR A 195 12.30 -10.92 -6.79
CA TYR A 195 11.04 -11.31 -7.37
C TYR A 195 9.87 -10.86 -6.50
N THR A 196 8.98 -10.05 -7.06
CA THR A 196 7.79 -9.53 -6.38
C THR A 196 6.53 -9.87 -7.19
N PRO A 197 5.52 -10.51 -6.59
CA PRO A 197 4.27 -10.79 -7.28
C PRO A 197 3.61 -9.49 -7.74
N GLU A 198 2.92 -9.58 -8.87
CA GLU A 198 2.00 -8.52 -9.26
C GLU A 198 0.85 -8.45 -8.24
N LEU A 199 0.61 -7.25 -7.71
CA LEU A 199 -0.54 -7.02 -6.86
C LEU A 199 -1.84 -7.31 -7.61
N ASN A 200 -2.71 -8.14 -7.02
CA ASN A 200 -3.99 -8.56 -7.60
C ASN A 200 -3.86 -9.22 -8.99
N GLY A 201 -2.66 -9.64 -9.36
CA GLY A 201 -2.34 -10.32 -10.61
C GLY A 201 -1.85 -11.75 -10.36
N ARG A 202 -1.50 -12.43 -11.46
CA ARG A 202 -0.92 -13.77 -11.43
C ARG A 202 0.52 -13.83 -11.95
N GLY A 203 0.97 -12.75 -12.58
CA GLY A 203 2.37 -12.60 -12.98
C GLY A 203 3.24 -12.08 -11.84
N MET A 204 4.47 -11.76 -12.20
CA MET A 204 5.51 -11.37 -11.25
C MET A 204 6.47 -10.39 -11.90
N TYR A 205 7.01 -9.45 -11.13
CA TYR A 205 8.09 -8.60 -11.59
C TYR A 205 9.43 -9.15 -11.11
N ARG A 206 10.39 -9.22 -12.04
CA ARG A 206 11.80 -9.54 -11.80
C ARG A 206 12.61 -8.26 -11.84
N LEU A 207 13.25 -7.93 -10.72
CA LEU A 207 14.00 -6.69 -10.52
C LEU A 207 15.49 -7.01 -10.36
N PRO A 208 16.41 -6.36 -11.07
CA PRO A 208 17.84 -6.53 -10.80
C PRO A 208 18.17 -6.03 -9.40
N LYS A 209 19.00 -6.75 -8.65
CA LYS A 209 19.45 -6.35 -7.29
C LYS A 209 20.24 -5.04 -7.28
N SER A 210 20.80 -4.62 -8.42
CA SER A 210 21.40 -3.29 -8.59
C SER A 210 20.37 -2.16 -8.60
N LEU A 211 19.08 -2.50 -8.75
CA LEU A 211 17.96 -1.57 -8.92
C LEU A 211 18.06 -0.67 -10.16
N ALA A 212 18.93 -1.03 -11.11
CA ALA A 212 19.13 -0.28 -12.35
C ALA A 212 18.23 -0.79 -13.48
N GLY A 213 17.57 0.14 -14.18
CA GLY A 213 16.73 -0.16 -15.33
C GLY A 213 15.30 -0.56 -14.98
N LEU A 214 14.54 -0.97 -15.99
CA LEU A 214 13.13 -1.35 -15.83
C LEU A 214 13.01 -2.81 -15.35
N PRO A 215 12.08 -3.11 -14.42
CA PRO A 215 11.70 -4.49 -14.09
C PRO A 215 11.17 -5.22 -15.30
N ALA A 216 11.50 -6.51 -15.41
CA ALA A 216 10.88 -7.40 -16.39
C ALA A 216 9.62 -8.02 -15.80
N TYR A 217 8.53 -8.07 -16.57
CA TYR A 217 7.33 -8.82 -16.19
C TYR A 217 7.45 -10.28 -16.63
N LEU A 218 7.14 -11.18 -15.72
CA LEU A 218 7.04 -12.62 -15.92
C LEU A 218 5.57 -13.01 -15.93
N GLN A 219 5.16 -13.74 -16.97
CA GLN A 219 3.80 -14.25 -17.07
C GLN A 219 3.54 -15.34 -16.02
N GLU A 220 2.27 -15.71 -15.82
CA GLU A 220 1.85 -16.71 -14.80
C GLU A 220 2.67 -18.01 -14.85
N ASN A 221 2.93 -18.55 -16.05
CA ASN A 221 3.71 -19.78 -16.23
C ASN A 221 5.18 -19.65 -15.80
N GLU A 222 5.80 -18.48 -15.99
CA GLU A 222 7.16 -18.20 -15.55
C GLU A 222 7.20 -17.92 -14.05
N ALA A 223 6.21 -17.18 -13.54
CA ALA A 223 6.03 -16.91 -12.12
C ALA A 223 5.84 -18.21 -11.31
N ASP A 224 5.13 -19.20 -11.85
CA ASP A 224 4.96 -20.53 -11.23
C ASP A 224 6.28 -21.24 -10.96
N ALA A 225 7.29 -21.07 -11.82
CA ALA A 225 8.61 -21.64 -11.58
C ALA A 225 9.29 -20.99 -10.37
N ILE A 226 9.12 -19.67 -10.20
CA ILE A 226 9.64 -18.94 -9.05
C ILE A 226 8.89 -19.33 -7.77
N TRP A 227 7.57 -19.51 -7.84
CA TRP A 227 6.79 -19.98 -6.69
C TRP A 227 7.22 -21.35 -6.21
N LYS A 228 7.46 -22.30 -7.14
CA LYS A 228 7.99 -23.63 -6.80
C LYS A 228 9.39 -23.54 -6.17
N ALA A 229 10.26 -22.70 -6.70
CA ALA A 229 11.60 -22.50 -6.15
C ALA A 229 11.55 -21.89 -4.73
N ARG A 230 10.61 -20.96 -4.49
CA ARG A 230 10.33 -20.42 -3.15
C ARG A 230 9.82 -21.49 -2.20
N GLU A 231 8.85 -22.30 -2.63
CA GLU A 231 8.27 -23.37 -1.83
C GLU A 231 9.34 -24.36 -1.39
N GLN A 232 10.15 -24.86 -2.33
CA GLN A 232 11.29 -25.73 -2.05
C GLN A 232 12.31 -25.12 -1.08
N ARG A 233 12.58 -23.81 -1.18
CA ARG A 233 13.44 -23.11 -0.21
C ARG A 233 12.78 -23.05 1.16
N SER A 234 11.48 -22.76 1.22
CA SER A 234 10.74 -22.63 2.48
C SER A 234 10.55 -23.95 3.23
N GLU A 235 10.45 -25.09 2.51
CA GLU A 235 10.38 -26.43 3.09
C GLU A 235 11.58 -26.72 4.02
N GLN A 236 12.75 -26.15 3.72
CA GLN A 236 13.95 -26.31 4.54
C GLN A 236 13.86 -25.59 5.89
N THR A 237 12.92 -24.65 6.02
CA THR A 237 12.74 -23.82 7.21
C THR A 237 11.38 -24.02 7.88
N ASN A 238 10.46 -24.77 7.26
CA ASN A 238 9.10 -24.95 7.77
C ASN A 238 9.06 -26.02 8.87
N PRO A 239 8.46 -25.74 10.04
CA PRO A 239 8.23 -26.76 11.06
C PRO A 239 7.25 -27.82 10.54
N ASP A 240 7.41 -29.05 10.99
CA ASP A 240 6.46 -30.12 10.71
C ASP A 240 5.21 -29.95 11.59
N ARG A 241 4.04 -29.81 10.95
CA ARG A 241 2.75 -29.57 11.62
C ARG A 241 1.90 -30.84 11.79
N GLY A 242 2.44 -32.01 11.46
CA GLY A 242 1.72 -33.28 11.46
C GLY A 242 2.01 -34.19 12.66
N GLN A 243 2.79 -33.74 13.65
CA GLN A 243 3.17 -34.60 14.78
C GLN A 243 1.99 -34.85 15.71
N GLU A 244 1.60 -36.13 15.83
CA GLU A 244 0.56 -36.57 16.77
C GLU A 244 1.03 -36.46 18.22
N LEU A 245 0.15 -35.92 19.07
CA LEU A 245 0.30 -35.92 20.52
C LEU A 245 -0.60 -37.00 21.11
N GLU A 246 -0.06 -37.79 22.04
CA GLU A 246 -0.83 -38.77 22.79
C GLU A 246 -1.50 -38.08 23.99
N ARG A 247 -2.82 -38.18 24.09
CA ARG A 247 -3.56 -37.73 25.28
C ARG A 247 -3.79 -38.90 26.22
N LYS A 248 -3.28 -38.81 27.45
CA LYS A 248 -3.62 -39.72 28.57
C LYS A 248 -4.31 -38.91 29.65
N ASP A 249 -5.61 -39.12 29.81
CA ASP A 249 -6.45 -38.37 30.74
C ASP A 249 -6.39 -36.85 30.50
N ASP A 250 -5.80 -36.11 31.44
CA ASP A 250 -5.56 -34.67 31.39
C ASP A 250 -4.15 -34.33 30.90
N LYS A 251 -3.34 -35.27 30.43
CA LYS A 251 -1.95 -35.03 30.02
C LYS A 251 -1.78 -35.15 28.52
N LEU A 252 -0.95 -34.26 27.96
CA LEU A 252 -0.41 -34.40 26.61
C LEU A 252 1.02 -34.92 26.66
N LEU A 253 1.28 -35.94 25.85
CA LEU A 253 2.57 -36.59 25.70
C LEU A 253 3.03 -36.56 24.25
N PHE A 254 4.33 -36.48 24.05
CA PHE A 254 4.96 -36.70 22.75
C PHE A 254 5.94 -37.85 22.85
N ARG A 255 5.69 -38.93 22.07
CA ARG A 255 6.52 -40.15 22.05
C ARG A 255 6.81 -40.72 23.45
N GLY A 256 5.81 -40.67 24.33
CA GLY A 256 5.90 -41.16 25.72
C GLY A 256 6.47 -40.16 26.73
N THR A 257 6.97 -39.00 26.29
CA THR A 257 7.41 -37.91 27.18
C THR A 257 6.24 -36.99 27.50
N GLU A 258 5.95 -36.78 28.78
CA GLU A 258 4.93 -35.83 29.25
C GLU A 258 5.35 -34.39 28.94
N LEU A 259 4.45 -33.60 28.37
CA LEU A 259 4.67 -32.19 28.01
C LEU A 259 3.96 -31.25 28.98
N LEU A 260 2.63 -31.37 29.08
CA LEU A 260 1.80 -30.49 29.88
C LEU A 260 0.51 -31.18 30.35
N SER A 261 -0.07 -30.62 31.42
CA SER A 261 -1.46 -30.92 31.83
C SER A 261 -2.43 -29.96 31.15
N LEU A 262 -3.57 -30.50 30.74
CA LEU A 262 -4.73 -29.83 30.16
C LEU A 262 -5.66 -29.24 31.22
N GLU A 263 -5.48 -29.62 32.50
CA GLU A 263 -6.32 -29.17 33.60
C GLU A 263 -6.47 -27.63 33.68
N PRO A 264 -5.41 -26.82 33.48
CA PRO A 264 -5.55 -25.36 33.48
C PRO A 264 -6.50 -24.82 32.40
N TYR A 265 -6.65 -25.53 31.28
CA TYR A 265 -7.57 -25.17 30.20
C TYR A 265 -9.01 -25.60 30.51
N PHE A 266 -9.19 -26.75 31.17
CA PHE A 266 -10.49 -27.18 31.68
C PHE A 266 -11.02 -26.22 32.75
N GLU A 267 -10.15 -25.73 33.63
CA GLU A 267 -10.49 -24.68 34.61
C GLU A 267 -11.00 -23.39 33.92
N LYS A 268 -10.35 -22.98 32.83
CA LYS A 268 -10.81 -21.81 32.04
C LYS A 268 -12.19 -22.04 31.43
N ASN A 269 -12.43 -23.24 30.90
CA ASN A 269 -13.75 -23.63 30.38
C ASN A 269 -14.81 -23.59 31.49
N ARG A 270 -14.54 -24.18 32.66
CA ARG A 270 -15.44 -24.15 33.82
C ARG A 270 -15.72 -22.73 34.30
N ALA A 271 -14.69 -21.91 34.45
CA ALA A 271 -14.82 -20.53 34.88
C ALA A 271 -15.64 -19.68 33.89
N TYR A 272 -15.53 -19.95 32.59
CA TYR A 272 -16.37 -19.30 31.58
C TYR A 272 -17.81 -19.78 31.65
N ALA A 273 -18.05 -21.09 31.73
CA ALA A 273 -19.37 -21.69 31.82
C ALA A 273 -20.15 -21.18 33.05
N LEU A 274 -19.48 -21.05 34.20
CA LEU A 274 -20.07 -20.50 35.43
C LEU A 274 -20.53 -19.04 35.26
N ARG A 275 -19.84 -18.25 34.43
CA ARG A 275 -20.19 -16.85 34.16
C ARG A 275 -21.22 -16.69 33.04
N ASN A 276 -21.36 -17.69 32.17
CA ASN A 276 -22.19 -17.65 30.96
C ASN A 276 -22.97 -18.98 30.82
N PRO A 277 -23.93 -19.27 31.71
CA PRO A 277 -24.60 -20.57 31.78
C PRO A 277 -25.44 -20.91 30.54
N GLU A 278 -25.75 -19.93 29.69
CA GLU A 278 -26.47 -20.10 28.43
C GLU A 278 -25.58 -20.57 27.27
N GLN A 279 -24.25 -20.52 27.43
CA GLN A 279 -23.31 -20.91 26.38
C GLN A 279 -23.03 -22.41 26.40
N PRO A 280 -22.89 -23.07 25.24
CA PRO A 280 -22.68 -24.52 25.13
C PRO A 280 -21.21 -24.89 25.37
N VAL A 281 -20.69 -24.60 26.57
CA VAL A 281 -19.28 -24.87 26.92
C VAL A 281 -19.10 -26.32 27.34
N GLU A 282 -18.25 -27.05 26.63
CA GLU A 282 -17.77 -28.36 27.08
C GLU A 282 -16.62 -28.17 28.07
N GLU A 283 -16.80 -28.61 29.33
CA GLU A 283 -15.80 -28.46 30.40
C GLU A 283 -14.42 -29.00 29.99
N LYS A 284 -14.36 -30.20 29.42
CA LYS A 284 -13.12 -30.83 28.93
C LYS A 284 -12.86 -30.63 27.44
N GLY A 285 -13.61 -29.72 26.81
CA GLY A 285 -13.54 -29.40 25.39
C GLY A 285 -12.30 -28.59 25.07
N VAL A 286 -11.31 -29.25 24.48
CA VAL A 286 -10.08 -28.65 23.97
C VAL A 286 -9.71 -29.29 22.64
N PHE A 287 -9.03 -28.54 21.80
CA PHE A 287 -8.32 -29.04 20.63
C PHE A 287 -6.86 -28.59 20.73
N TYR A 288 -5.93 -29.34 20.18
CA TYR A 288 -4.51 -29.00 20.24
C TYR A 288 -3.84 -29.33 18.91
N ARG A 289 -2.79 -28.56 18.61
CA ARG A 289 -1.91 -28.80 17.47
C ARG A 289 -0.46 -28.67 17.92
N SER A 290 0.44 -29.22 17.11
CA SER A 290 1.88 -29.12 17.35
C SER A 290 2.63 -28.63 16.12
N SER A 291 3.76 -27.96 16.37
CA SER A 291 4.78 -27.64 15.37
C SER A 291 6.11 -28.21 15.84
N TYR A 292 6.73 -29.04 15.03
CA TYR A 292 7.92 -29.81 15.36
C TYR A 292 9.13 -29.36 14.55
N VAL A 293 10.27 -29.24 15.23
CA VAL A 293 11.56 -28.94 14.62
C VAL A 293 12.57 -29.99 15.08
N PRO A 294 13.12 -30.79 14.16
CA PRO A 294 14.25 -31.66 14.47
C PRO A 294 15.49 -30.79 14.64
N VAL A 295 16.09 -30.77 15.84
CA VAL A 295 17.37 -30.08 16.05
C VAL A 295 18.48 -31.02 15.66
N ASP A 296 18.58 -32.18 16.29
CA ASP A 296 19.54 -33.25 15.98
C ASP A 296 18.94 -34.63 16.32
N ASP A 297 19.74 -35.70 16.29
CA ASP A 297 19.30 -37.07 16.57
C ASP A 297 18.69 -37.27 17.97
N LYS A 298 19.00 -36.39 18.93
CA LYS A 298 18.60 -36.51 20.34
C LYS A 298 17.79 -35.32 20.84
N THR A 299 17.85 -34.19 20.16
CA THR A 299 17.21 -32.94 20.52
C THR A 299 16.16 -32.58 19.48
N SER A 300 14.96 -32.25 19.96
CA SER A 300 13.91 -31.68 19.12
C SER A 300 13.19 -30.57 19.86
N VAL A 301 12.54 -29.70 19.10
CA VAL A 301 11.70 -28.64 19.64
C VAL A 301 10.27 -28.87 19.21
N LEU A 302 9.34 -28.67 20.14
CA LEU A 302 7.91 -28.83 19.91
C LEU A 302 7.17 -27.62 20.47
N ALA A 303 6.49 -26.88 19.62
CA ALA A 303 5.48 -25.93 20.05
C ALA A 303 4.14 -26.66 20.16
N VAL A 304 3.43 -26.53 21.28
CA VAL A 304 2.09 -27.08 21.48
C VAL A 304 1.13 -25.93 21.71
N THR A 305 0.15 -25.78 20.82
CA THR A 305 -0.92 -24.81 20.94
C THR A 305 -2.20 -25.51 21.41
N VAL A 306 -2.74 -25.09 22.55
CA VAL A 306 -3.99 -25.63 23.12
C VAL A 306 -5.10 -24.59 22.97
N TYR A 307 -6.15 -24.97 22.24
CA TYR A 307 -7.38 -24.21 22.07
C TYR A 307 -8.40 -24.63 23.12
N TYR A 308 -8.99 -23.63 23.78
CA TYR A 308 -10.03 -23.81 24.79
C TYR A 308 -11.24 -22.92 24.44
N LEU A 309 -12.39 -23.13 25.09
CA LEU A 309 -13.67 -22.55 24.66
C LEU A 309 -13.97 -22.83 23.18
N THR A 310 -13.83 -24.09 22.77
CA THR A 310 -13.90 -24.54 21.37
C THR A 310 -15.25 -24.31 20.68
N PHE A 311 -16.30 -23.94 21.44
CA PHE A 311 -17.57 -23.47 20.87
C PHE A 311 -17.44 -22.09 20.18
N ILE A 312 -16.42 -21.31 20.52
CA ILE A 312 -16.10 -20.03 19.85
C ILE A 312 -15.44 -20.38 18.51
N PRO A 313 -16.02 -19.97 17.36
CA PRO A 313 -15.45 -20.27 16.07
C PRO A 313 -14.11 -19.54 15.86
N GLY A 314 -13.19 -20.19 15.14
CA GLY A 314 -11.97 -19.55 14.65
C GLY A 314 -12.31 -18.34 13.75
N PRO A 315 -11.44 -17.32 13.68
CA PRO A 315 -10.11 -17.23 14.29
C PRO A 315 -10.12 -16.75 15.76
N TYR A 316 -11.28 -16.63 16.40
CA TYR A 316 -11.42 -16.03 17.73
C TYR A 316 -11.31 -17.02 18.89
N THR A 317 -11.16 -18.32 18.59
CA THR A 317 -10.99 -19.36 19.60
C THR A 317 -9.75 -19.07 20.45
N PRO A 318 -9.89 -18.83 21.76
CA PRO A 318 -8.75 -18.57 22.63
C PRO A 318 -7.78 -19.75 22.65
N HIS A 319 -6.49 -19.44 22.69
CA HIS A 319 -5.45 -20.45 22.73
C HIS A 319 -4.20 -19.95 23.46
N GLU A 320 -3.37 -20.90 23.87
CA GLU A 320 -2.04 -20.61 24.40
C GLU A 320 -1.04 -21.57 23.77
N THR A 321 0.17 -21.07 23.50
CA THR A 321 1.25 -21.89 22.95
C THR A 321 2.38 -22.01 23.97
N GLN A 322 2.91 -23.22 24.12
CA GLN A 322 4.10 -23.50 24.92
C GLN A 322 5.15 -24.20 24.07
N LEU A 323 6.40 -23.77 24.21
CA LEU A 323 7.54 -24.34 23.49
C LEU A 323 8.32 -25.29 24.41
N PHE A 324 8.63 -26.49 23.91
CA PHE A 324 9.38 -27.51 24.64
C PHE A 324 10.64 -27.90 23.88
N VAL A 325 11.77 -27.98 24.58
CA VAL A 325 12.97 -28.70 24.13
C VAL A 325 12.89 -30.12 24.69
N ILE A 326 12.94 -31.10 23.81
CA ILE A 326 12.91 -32.51 24.16
C ILE A 326 14.30 -33.07 23.89
N ARG A 327 15.00 -33.49 24.95
CA ARG A 327 16.34 -34.08 24.89
C ARG A 327 16.39 -35.36 25.73
N ASP A 328 16.87 -36.44 25.12
CA ASP A 328 17.02 -37.75 25.78
C ASP A 328 15.75 -38.20 26.55
N GLY A 329 14.57 -37.97 25.96
CA GLY A 329 13.26 -38.35 26.54
C GLY A 329 12.74 -37.44 27.65
N LYS A 330 13.41 -36.32 27.93
CA LYS A 330 12.95 -35.30 28.89
C LYS A 330 12.51 -34.05 28.13
N ALA A 331 11.36 -33.50 28.51
CA ALA A 331 10.87 -32.23 27.99
C ALA A 331 11.16 -31.12 29.00
N GLU A 332 11.71 -30.02 28.51
CA GLU A 332 11.91 -28.78 29.25
C GLU A 332 11.16 -27.66 28.52
N LYS A 333 10.33 -26.92 29.26
CA LYS A 333 9.60 -25.78 28.72
C LYS A 333 10.56 -24.59 28.55
N LEU A 334 10.57 -23.98 27.38
CA LEU A 334 11.27 -22.71 27.15
C LEU A 334 10.38 -21.54 27.54
N GLU A 335 10.86 -20.74 28.48
CA GLU A 335 10.15 -19.54 28.93
C GLU A 335 10.34 -18.38 27.93
N GLY A 336 9.33 -17.51 27.84
CA GLY A 336 9.38 -16.29 27.01
C GLY A 336 9.03 -16.47 25.53
N PHE A 337 8.88 -17.71 25.03
CA PHE A 337 8.41 -18.00 23.67
C PHE A 337 6.99 -18.62 23.71
N ASP A 338 5.97 -17.76 23.63
CA ASP A 338 4.55 -18.11 23.77
C ASP A 338 3.80 -18.16 22.44
N GLN A 339 4.52 -18.39 21.33
CA GLN A 339 4.02 -18.33 19.97
C GLN A 339 4.23 -19.65 19.23
N ASP A 340 3.37 -19.91 18.24
CA ASP A 340 3.58 -21.04 17.32
C ASP A 340 4.79 -20.79 16.42
N LEU A 341 5.44 -21.86 15.97
CA LEU A 341 6.62 -21.77 15.12
C LEU A 341 6.20 -21.48 13.68
N ALA A 342 6.76 -20.41 13.12
CA ALA A 342 6.65 -20.07 11.71
C ALA A 342 7.84 -20.59 10.91
N GLY A 343 9.02 -20.72 11.55
CA GLY A 343 10.17 -21.33 10.90
C GLY A 343 11.35 -21.57 11.83
N TYR A 344 12.34 -22.27 11.28
CA TYR A 344 13.61 -22.55 11.91
C TYR A 344 14.76 -22.58 10.90
N ALA A 345 15.99 -22.40 11.37
CA ALA A 345 17.18 -22.54 10.54
C ALA A 345 18.39 -22.95 11.39
N ARG A 346 19.10 -23.99 10.97
CA ARG A 346 20.29 -24.45 11.68
C ARG A 346 21.48 -23.52 11.43
N GLY A 347 22.18 -23.18 12.50
CA GLY A 347 23.45 -22.48 12.46
C GLY A 347 24.56 -23.33 13.09
N GLU A 348 25.78 -22.79 13.11
CA GLU A 348 26.88 -23.44 13.80
C GLU A 348 26.64 -23.42 15.33
N GLY A 349 26.52 -24.60 15.93
CA GLY A 349 26.34 -24.75 17.38
C GLY A 349 24.92 -24.49 17.91
N GLY A 350 23.90 -24.50 17.04
CA GLY A 350 22.51 -24.34 17.46
C GLY A 350 21.52 -24.11 16.31
N VAL A 351 20.31 -23.67 16.66
CA VAL A 351 19.20 -23.43 15.75
C VAL A 351 18.49 -22.11 16.06
N TRP A 352 18.17 -21.34 15.02
CA TRP A 352 17.24 -20.23 15.09
C TRP A 352 15.81 -20.74 15.01
N LEU A 353 14.93 -20.19 15.84
CA LEU A 353 13.50 -20.44 15.86
C LEU A 353 12.77 -19.10 15.79
N TRP A 354 11.69 -19.00 15.02
CA TRP A 354 10.89 -17.78 14.97
C TRP A 354 9.40 -18.04 14.78
N SER A 355 8.60 -17.08 15.22
CA SER A 355 7.16 -17.03 15.02
C SER A 355 6.78 -16.05 13.90
N TYR A 356 5.51 -16.03 13.55
CA TYR A 356 4.98 -15.05 12.60
C TYR A 356 4.97 -13.66 13.25
N ALA A 357 5.49 -12.67 12.54
CA ALA A 357 5.46 -11.27 12.96
C ALA A 357 4.33 -10.51 12.22
N PRO A 358 3.29 -10.02 12.92
CA PRO A 358 2.23 -9.27 12.28
C PRO A 358 2.72 -7.90 11.79
N LYS A 359 2.36 -7.53 10.55
CA LYS A 359 2.69 -6.23 9.94
C LYS A 359 1.67 -5.13 10.27
N GLU A 360 0.54 -5.51 10.84
CA GLU A 360 -0.53 -4.62 11.27
C GLU A 360 -1.41 -5.33 12.31
N MET A 361 -2.11 -4.54 13.12
CA MET A 361 -3.02 -5.06 14.13
C MET A 361 -4.43 -5.27 13.55
N ARG A 362 -4.94 -6.49 13.67
CA ARG A 362 -6.29 -6.91 13.30
C ARG A 362 -6.89 -7.72 14.44
N ALA A 363 -8.22 -7.80 14.50
CA ALA A 363 -8.90 -8.64 15.49
C ALA A 363 -8.47 -10.12 15.40
N SER A 364 -8.11 -10.60 14.21
CA SER A 364 -7.72 -11.99 13.95
C SER A 364 -6.26 -12.32 14.28
N ASN A 365 -5.42 -11.34 14.64
CA ASN A 365 -4.00 -11.54 14.96
C ASN A 365 -3.57 -10.79 16.24
N ALA A 366 -4.52 -10.41 17.09
CA ALA A 366 -4.27 -9.57 18.26
C ALA A 366 -3.30 -10.21 19.27
N ASP A 367 -3.25 -11.53 19.31
CA ASP A 367 -2.38 -12.39 20.14
C ASP A 367 -1.07 -12.78 19.47
N GLN A 368 -0.92 -12.56 18.16
CA GLN A 368 0.30 -12.87 17.44
C GLN A 368 1.41 -11.90 17.83
N ARG A 369 2.59 -12.45 18.08
CA ARG A 369 3.80 -11.69 18.36
C ARG A 369 4.96 -12.26 17.56
N GLY A 370 5.71 -11.39 16.87
CA GLY A 370 6.99 -11.74 16.27
C GLY A 370 8.02 -11.99 17.35
N ARG A 371 8.56 -13.21 17.41
CA ARG A 371 9.58 -13.66 18.35
C ARG A 371 10.66 -14.39 17.58
N VAL A 372 11.91 -14.17 17.98
CA VAL A 372 13.08 -14.89 17.48
C VAL A 372 13.87 -15.41 18.67
N LEU A 373 14.27 -16.67 18.62
CA LEU A 373 15.03 -17.34 19.66
C LEU A 373 16.20 -18.11 19.04
N TRP A 374 17.36 -18.04 19.68
CA TRP A 374 18.47 -18.95 19.43
C TRP A 374 18.44 -20.07 20.48
N LEU A 375 18.53 -21.32 20.05
CA LEU A 375 18.72 -22.49 20.91
C LEU A 375 20.07 -23.12 20.59
N ALA A 376 20.99 -23.08 21.54
CA ALA A 376 22.31 -23.69 21.40
C ALA A 376 22.24 -25.22 21.55
N ASP A 377 23.21 -25.93 20.98
CA ASP A 377 23.31 -27.39 21.06
C ASP A 377 23.46 -27.88 22.52
N ASP A 378 23.96 -27.06 23.44
CA ASP A 378 24.04 -27.39 24.87
C ASP A 378 22.70 -27.24 25.60
N GLY A 379 21.66 -26.71 24.93
CA GLY A 379 20.31 -26.51 25.47
C GLY A 379 20.08 -25.12 26.05
N SER A 380 21.10 -24.27 26.14
CA SER A 380 20.91 -22.87 26.49
C SER A 380 20.15 -22.13 25.39
N SER A 381 19.27 -21.21 25.78
CA SER A 381 18.45 -20.45 24.84
C SER A 381 18.56 -18.95 25.07
N THR A 382 18.48 -18.17 24.00
CA THR A 382 18.47 -16.71 24.05
C THR A 382 17.32 -16.16 23.22
N LEU A 383 16.37 -15.49 23.90
CA LEU A 383 15.26 -14.79 23.26
C LEU A 383 15.71 -13.39 22.81
N ILE A 384 15.59 -13.11 21.53
CA ILE A 384 15.99 -11.83 20.94
C ILE A 384 14.91 -10.78 21.25
N GLY A 385 15.32 -9.63 21.82
CA GLY A 385 14.41 -8.54 22.22
C GLY A 385 13.51 -8.86 23.43
N GLY A 386 13.84 -9.91 24.20
CA GLY A 386 12.99 -10.45 25.27
C GLY A 386 12.72 -9.54 26.47
N ASP A 387 13.39 -8.38 26.56
CA ASP A 387 13.13 -7.36 27.59
C ASP A 387 11.89 -6.50 27.30
N ARG A 388 11.27 -6.64 26.11
CA ARG A 388 10.22 -5.75 25.61
C ARG A 388 9.03 -6.50 25.00
N PRO A 389 7.98 -6.79 25.79
CA PRO A 389 6.86 -7.60 25.31
C PRO A 389 6.08 -6.99 24.13
N GLU A 390 6.08 -5.66 23.99
CA GLU A 390 5.43 -4.89 22.93
C GLU A 390 6.15 -4.96 21.58
N GLN A 391 7.47 -5.19 21.60
CA GLN A 391 8.29 -5.20 20.39
C GLN A 391 8.04 -6.47 19.58
N GLN A 392 7.87 -6.30 18.27
CA GLN A 392 7.85 -7.38 17.29
C GLN A 392 9.29 -7.62 16.80
N VAL A 393 9.68 -8.88 16.73
CA VAL A 393 10.94 -9.31 16.11
C VAL A 393 10.60 -10.22 14.94
N GLU A 394 10.81 -9.72 13.72
CA GLU A 394 10.60 -10.46 12.48
C GLU A 394 11.95 -11.00 11.97
N MET A 395 12.05 -12.32 11.83
CA MET A 395 13.18 -12.95 11.16
C MET A 395 13.14 -12.63 9.66
N LEU A 396 14.20 -12.01 9.11
CA LEU A 396 14.32 -11.77 7.67
C LEU A 396 15.27 -12.76 6.99
N ALA A 397 16.43 -13.02 7.58
CA ALA A 397 17.38 -14.01 7.05
C ALA A 397 18.27 -14.61 8.16
N PRO A 398 18.31 -15.93 8.33
CA PRO A 398 19.29 -16.60 9.19
C PRO A 398 20.67 -16.65 8.51
N LEU A 399 21.73 -16.35 9.26
CA LEU A 399 23.13 -16.25 8.79
C LEU A 399 24.10 -17.01 9.71
N GLY A 400 23.87 -18.31 9.89
CA GLY A 400 24.67 -19.13 10.80
C GLY A 400 24.41 -18.74 12.26
N ARG A 401 25.43 -18.22 12.96
CA ARG A 401 25.31 -17.72 14.35
C ARG A 401 24.78 -16.29 14.46
N GLU A 402 24.61 -15.63 13.33
CA GLU A 402 23.93 -14.34 13.23
C GLU A 402 22.62 -14.50 12.47
N ALA A 403 21.79 -13.47 12.51
CA ALA A 403 20.65 -13.32 11.62
C ALA A 403 20.41 -11.84 11.31
N VAL A 404 19.59 -11.58 10.30
CA VAL A 404 19.02 -10.27 10.03
C VAL A 404 17.56 -10.30 10.48
N ALA A 405 17.18 -9.33 11.30
CA ALA A 405 15.83 -9.18 11.83
C ALA A 405 15.34 -7.74 11.69
N ARG A 406 14.03 -7.58 11.60
CA ARG A 406 13.36 -6.29 11.72
C ARG A 406 12.69 -6.20 13.08
N LEU A 407 12.95 -5.10 13.79
CA LEU A 407 12.38 -4.81 15.10
C LEU A 407 11.47 -3.58 15.00
N TYR A 408 10.25 -3.68 15.52
CA TYR A 408 9.25 -2.62 15.43
C TYR A 408 8.12 -2.76 16.45
N VAL A 409 7.34 -1.71 16.66
CA VAL A 409 6.14 -1.69 17.49
C VAL A 409 4.93 -1.34 16.62
N LEU A 410 3.81 -2.05 16.82
CA LEU A 410 2.58 -1.82 16.03
C LEU A 410 1.77 -0.61 16.49
N MET A 411 1.84 -0.27 17.78
CA MET A 411 1.07 0.80 18.41
C MET A 411 2.06 1.64 19.24
N ASP A 412 2.32 2.87 18.79
CA ASP A 412 3.29 3.82 19.38
C ASP A 412 4.76 3.58 18.99
N ARG A 413 5.15 4.13 17.82
CA ARG A 413 6.51 3.99 17.28
C ARG A 413 7.50 4.85 18.06
N GLU A 414 8.20 4.27 19.02
CA GLU A 414 9.44 4.87 19.55
C GLU A 414 10.57 4.71 18.52
N THR A 415 10.85 5.77 17.76
CA THR A 415 11.85 5.77 16.66
C THR A 415 13.25 5.33 17.08
N ALA A 416 13.62 5.44 18.35
CA ALA A 416 14.96 5.07 18.84
C ALA A 416 15.24 3.56 18.86
N LYS A 417 14.22 2.69 18.78
CA LYS A 417 14.37 1.23 19.00
C LYS A 417 13.87 0.36 17.84
N GLU A 418 13.34 0.97 16.79
CA GLU A 418 12.89 0.27 15.59
C GLU A 418 13.99 0.28 14.52
N GLY A 419 13.88 -0.62 13.54
CA GLY A 419 14.79 -0.68 12.42
C GLY A 419 15.13 -2.10 11.99
N PHE A 420 16.18 -2.19 11.19
CA PHE A 420 16.79 -3.44 10.78
C PHE A 420 18.04 -3.67 11.62
N PHE A 421 18.22 -4.91 12.06
CA PHE A 421 19.29 -5.30 12.96
C PHE A 421 19.98 -6.56 12.46
N ARG A 422 21.29 -6.60 12.63
CA ARG A 422 22.03 -7.85 12.72
C ARG A 422 21.96 -8.33 14.16
N VAL A 423 21.52 -9.56 14.36
CA VAL A 423 21.29 -10.15 15.69
C VAL A 423 22.21 -11.35 15.88
N GLY A 424 22.90 -11.39 17.02
CA GLY A 424 23.78 -12.50 17.39
C GLY A 424 23.05 -13.57 18.19
N ALA A 425 23.52 -14.82 18.09
CA ALA A 425 23.06 -15.96 18.90
C ALA A 425 23.19 -15.71 20.42
N ASP A 426 24.03 -14.77 20.83
CA ASP A 426 24.22 -14.32 22.22
C ASP A 426 23.22 -13.22 22.65
N GLY A 427 22.30 -12.83 21.76
CA GLY A 427 21.32 -11.77 22.00
C GLY A 427 21.83 -10.37 21.66
N SER A 428 23.04 -10.23 21.13
CA SER A 428 23.56 -8.93 20.69
C SER A 428 22.70 -8.36 19.55
N LEU A 429 22.45 -7.05 19.60
CA LEU A 429 21.68 -6.31 18.59
C LEU A 429 22.55 -5.19 18.01
N HIS A 430 22.85 -5.27 16.72
CA HIS A 430 23.55 -4.21 15.99
C HIS A 430 22.64 -3.63 14.91
N LYS A 431 22.18 -2.39 15.10
CA LYS A 431 21.33 -1.70 14.12
C LYS A 431 22.10 -1.48 12.83
N ILE A 432 21.50 -1.88 11.70
CA ILE A 432 22.09 -1.77 10.35
C ILE A 432 21.40 -0.70 9.51
N ALA A 433 20.11 -0.41 9.77
CA ALA A 433 19.36 0.66 9.11
C ALA A 433 18.10 1.05 9.91
N ASP A 434 17.59 2.26 9.67
CA ASP A 434 16.28 2.71 10.16
C ASP A 434 15.14 2.09 9.34
N LEU A 435 13.92 2.11 9.89
CA LEU A 435 12.74 1.84 9.07
C LEU A 435 12.52 3.03 8.11
N PRO A 436 12.06 2.79 6.88
CA PRO A 436 11.62 3.84 5.98
C PRO A 436 10.54 4.72 6.62
N ALA A 437 10.51 6.00 6.25
CA ALA A 437 9.49 6.93 6.72
C ALA A 437 8.09 6.54 6.21
N ASP A 438 7.04 6.92 6.96
CA ASP A 438 5.65 6.53 6.69
C ASP A 438 5.14 6.86 5.29
N GLY A 439 5.66 7.92 4.67
CA GLY A 439 5.31 8.34 3.30
C GLY A 439 5.77 7.38 2.19
N GLU A 440 6.66 6.43 2.50
CA GLU A 440 7.15 5.44 1.53
C GLU A 440 6.41 4.10 1.62
N LEU A 441 5.43 3.98 2.52
CA LEU A 441 4.84 2.70 2.89
C LEU A 441 3.55 2.39 2.13
N ARG A 442 3.44 1.17 1.62
CA ARG A 442 2.21 0.65 1.02
C ARG A 442 1.21 0.09 2.03
N TYR A 443 1.71 -0.46 3.14
CA TYR A 443 0.92 -0.89 4.30
C TYR A 443 1.26 0.00 5.50
N TRP A 444 0.59 -0.19 6.64
CA TRP A 444 0.99 0.44 7.90
C TRP A 444 2.46 0.18 8.28
N MET A 445 3.12 -0.78 7.62
CA MET A 445 4.55 -1.07 7.70
C MET A 445 5.13 -1.43 6.33
N PRO A 446 6.39 -1.08 6.01
CA PRO A 446 7.00 -1.50 4.74
C PRO A 446 7.08 -3.02 4.70
N SER A 447 6.89 -3.63 3.53
CA SER A 447 7.37 -5.01 3.40
C SER A 447 8.90 -4.98 3.34
N ALA A 448 9.55 -5.97 3.96
CA ALA A 448 11.00 -6.09 3.95
C ALA A 448 11.43 -7.49 3.54
N TYR A 449 12.58 -7.59 2.89
CA TYR A 449 13.18 -8.86 2.48
C TYR A 449 14.69 -8.79 2.64
N ALA A 450 15.31 -9.87 3.11
CA ALA A 450 16.76 -9.99 3.17
C ALA A 450 17.22 -11.14 2.29
N ASP A 451 18.20 -10.90 1.42
CA ASP A 451 18.83 -11.93 0.59
C ASP A 451 20.05 -12.58 1.28
N GLY A 452 20.22 -12.28 2.57
CA GLY A 452 21.35 -12.68 3.39
C GLY A 452 22.56 -11.75 3.33
N ARG A 453 22.62 -10.79 2.39
CA ARG A 453 23.67 -9.76 2.31
C ARG A 453 23.10 -8.36 2.52
N SER A 454 22.00 -8.07 1.84
CA SER A 454 21.31 -6.80 1.81
C SER A 454 19.90 -6.93 2.37
N VAL A 455 19.32 -5.79 2.74
CA VAL A 455 17.92 -5.68 3.15
C VAL A 455 17.22 -4.73 2.20
N TYR A 456 16.09 -5.17 1.68
CA TYR A 456 15.26 -4.44 0.73
C TYR A 456 13.94 -4.08 1.39
N ALA A 457 13.63 -2.79 1.45
CA ALA A 457 12.32 -2.27 1.81
C ALA A 457 11.50 -2.02 0.54
N ILE A 458 10.24 -2.44 0.53
CA ILE A 458 9.33 -2.33 -0.60
C ILE A 458 8.26 -1.28 -0.29
N GLY A 459 8.19 -0.27 -1.14
CA GLY A 459 7.17 0.79 -1.13
C GLY A 459 6.21 0.67 -2.31
N VAL A 460 5.48 1.75 -2.61
CA VAL A 460 4.61 1.82 -3.80
C VAL A 460 5.48 1.89 -5.05
N ASN A 461 5.50 0.80 -5.82
CA ASN A 461 6.29 0.64 -7.06
C ASN A 461 7.78 0.98 -6.87
N GLY A 462 8.31 0.80 -5.67
CA GLY A 462 9.68 1.16 -5.35
C GLY A 462 10.33 0.16 -4.42
N VAL A 463 11.64 0.05 -4.54
CA VAL A 463 12.49 -0.79 -3.71
C VAL A 463 13.69 0.03 -3.27
N THR A 464 14.01 -0.04 -1.97
CA THR A 464 15.17 0.60 -1.36
C THR A 464 16.04 -0.47 -0.71
N GLU A 465 17.31 -0.56 -1.08
CA GLU A 465 18.31 -1.34 -0.36
C GLU A 465 18.81 -0.52 0.84
N VAL A 466 18.26 -0.77 2.01
CA VAL A 466 18.34 0.15 3.17
C VAL A 466 19.74 0.29 3.77
N MET A 467 20.65 -0.64 3.48
CA MET A 467 22.03 -0.58 3.96
C MET A 467 22.89 0.40 3.15
N SER A 468 22.68 0.50 1.84
CA SER A 468 23.41 1.44 0.98
C SER A 468 22.66 2.74 0.71
N GLY A 469 21.33 2.74 0.90
CA GLY A 469 20.45 3.83 0.50
C GLY A 469 20.18 3.86 -1.00
N ASN A 470 20.61 2.84 -1.77
CA ASN A 470 20.27 2.71 -3.17
C ASN A 470 18.79 2.42 -3.33
N SER A 471 18.09 3.25 -4.09
CA SER A 471 16.64 3.17 -4.28
C SER A 471 16.28 3.30 -5.75
N ALA A 472 15.24 2.58 -6.15
CA ALA A 472 14.57 2.79 -7.42
C ALA A 472 13.06 2.78 -7.22
N ALA A 473 12.38 3.66 -7.94
CA ALA A 473 10.93 3.69 -8.06
C ALA A 473 10.57 3.81 -9.53
N TRP A 474 9.49 3.14 -9.91
CA TRP A 474 9.00 3.11 -11.28
C TRP A 474 7.57 3.63 -11.32
N TRP A 475 7.26 4.38 -12.37
CA TRP A 475 5.90 4.85 -12.56
C TRP A 475 5.00 3.70 -12.98
N ASP A 476 3.74 3.77 -12.57
CA ASP A 476 2.74 2.75 -12.90
C ASP A 476 2.61 2.52 -14.42
N TYR A 477 2.69 3.56 -15.25
CA TYR A 477 2.68 3.44 -16.71
C TYR A 477 3.91 2.72 -17.28
N GLU A 478 5.08 2.79 -16.60
CA GLU A 478 6.28 2.04 -17.01
C GLU A 478 6.11 0.55 -16.74
N LEU A 479 5.61 0.21 -15.55
CA LEU A 479 5.35 -1.17 -15.14
C LEU A 479 4.23 -1.78 -15.98
N TYR A 480 3.19 -1.01 -16.27
CA TYR A 480 2.14 -1.42 -17.18
C TYR A 480 2.68 -1.75 -18.58
N ARG A 481 3.56 -0.90 -19.15
CA ARG A 481 4.20 -1.18 -20.44
C ARG A 481 5.08 -2.44 -20.40
N ALA A 482 5.84 -2.64 -19.32
CA ALA A 482 6.63 -3.85 -19.13
C ALA A 482 5.75 -5.11 -19.14
N LYS A 483 4.57 -5.05 -18.50
CA LYS A 483 3.56 -6.11 -18.55
C LYS A 483 2.97 -6.26 -19.96
N ALA A 484 2.54 -5.19 -20.61
CA ALA A 484 1.90 -5.25 -21.92
C ALA A 484 2.84 -5.79 -23.01
N GLY A 485 4.13 -5.44 -22.97
CA GLY A 485 5.14 -5.92 -23.92
C GLY A 485 5.59 -7.37 -23.71
N SER A 486 5.15 -8.02 -22.64
CA SER A 486 5.44 -9.43 -22.34
C SER A 486 4.33 -10.39 -22.78
N LYS A 487 3.20 -9.88 -23.27
CA LYS A 487 2.13 -10.67 -23.90
C LYS A 487 2.47 -10.90 -25.37
#